data_AF-A0A971HE95-F1
#
_entry.id   AF-A0A971HE95-F1
#
_cell.length_a   1.000
_cell.length_b   1.000
_cell.length_c   1.000
_cell.angle_alpha   90.00
_cell.angle_beta   90.00
_cell.angle_gamma   90.00
#
_symmetry.space_group_name_H-M   'P 1'
#
loop_
_entity.id
_entity.type
_entity.pdbx_description
1 polymer ?
#
loop_
_entity_poly.entity_id
_entity_poly.type
_entity_poly.pdbx_seq_one_letter_code
_entity_poly.pdbx_strand_id
1 'polypeptide(L)'
;MEEVLKLFSEVLENETFIYGVFSNLRNKNLDFKKVNMKPVLIKNEIKYQFTYEYPTKVLHKNLGPLESIDEVEKLLSETFKQGMVFTKEADYQILVSKKGRVSILKKKPTRESIDLSHNRKKVYILEEGKPIDFFVRLGIMNDKGKVFAKKYDKFKQINRFLEMVADVIPYLNKSRTLNIIDFGCGKSYLTFALYYYLVNILDLDVNIIGLDLKEDVINFCNEIALDLNYEKLKFIHGDIKDFEGVEKVDMVVTLHACDTATDAALVKAVSWDAEIILSVPCCQHEFFDKIYNPVLDPMLTHGIIKEKLAS
;
A
#
# COMPACT_ATOMS: atom_id res chain seq x y z
N MET A 1 -23.73 -22.58 30.93
CA MET A 1 -23.75 -21.56 29.87
C MET A 1 -23.65 -20.18 30.48
N GLU A 2 -24.40 -19.93 31.55
CA GLU A 2 -24.37 -18.71 32.38
C GLU A 2 -22.97 -18.13 32.65
N GLU A 3 -21.99 -18.93 33.06
CA GLU A 3 -20.61 -18.44 33.31
C GLU A 3 -19.94 -17.80 32.08
N VAL A 4 -20.24 -18.31 30.88
CA VAL A 4 -19.71 -17.74 29.63
C VAL A 4 -20.45 -16.45 29.29
N LEU A 5 -21.77 -16.41 29.49
CA LEU A 5 -22.54 -15.18 29.26
C LEU A 5 -22.05 -14.08 30.19
N LYS A 6 -21.82 -14.39 31.47
CA LYS A 6 -21.24 -13.46 32.44
C LYS A 6 -19.85 -12.98 32.01
N LEU A 7 -18.98 -13.89 31.56
CA LEU A 7 -17.66 -13.53 31.04
C LEU A 7 -17.78 -12.56 29.86
N PHE A 8 -18.66 -12.84 28.89
CA PHE A 8 -18.85 -11.97 27.73
C PHE A 8 -19.49 -10.63 28.11
N SER A 9 -20.47 -10.60 29.02
CA SER A 9 -21.02 -9.34 29.57
C SER A 9 -19.91 -8.49 30.17
N GLU A 10 -19.08 -9.04 31.07
CA GLU A 10 -18.00 -8.29 31.72
C GLU A 10 -16.96 -7.75 30.71
N VAL A 11 -16.50 -8.57 29.76
CA VAL A 11 -15.42 -8.15 28.84
C VAL A 11 -15.90 -7.19 27.75
N LEU A 12 -17.19 -7.24 27.39
CA LEU A 12 -17.79 -6.34 26.40
C LEU A 12 -18.21 -5.01 27.05
N GLU A 13 -18.73 -5.03 28.28
CA GLU A 13 -19.06 -3.80 29.05
C GLU A 13 -17.81 -3.00 29.42
N ASN A 14 -16.73 -3.68 29.83
CA ASN A 14 -15.47 -3.03 30.17
C ASN A 14 -14.56 -2.75 28.95
N GLU A 15 -15.01 -3.06 27.73
CA GLU A 15 -14.25 -2.88 26.48
C GLU A 15 -12.82 -3.48 26.54
N THR A 16 -12.69 -4.64 27.20
CA THR A 16 -11.42 -5.37 27.32
C THR A 16 -11.29 -6.51 26.32
N PHE A 17 -12.38 -6.90 25.66
CA PHE A 17 -12.40 -7.93 24.62
C PHE A 17 -11.54 -7.54 23.41
N ILE A 18 -10.59 -8.41 23.01
CA ILE A 18 -9.69 -8.21 21.87
C ILE A 18 -10.14 -9.02 20.65
N TYR A 19 -10.33 -10.32 20.83
CA TYR A 19 -10.60 -11.22 19.73
C TYR A 19 -11.24 -12.52 20.24
N GLY A 20 -12.07 -13.13 19.42
CA GLY A 20 -12.73 -14.40 19.69
C GLY A 20 -12.60 -15.37 18.54
N VAL A 21 -12.41 -16.65 18.84
CA VAL A 21 -12.42 -17.75 17.87
C VAL A 21 -13.34 -18.84 18.36
N PHE A 22 -14.39 -19.14 17.60
CA PHE A 22 -15.29 -20.26 17.84
C PHE A 22 -15.01 -21.35 16.80
N SER A 23 -14.75 -22.57 17.26
CA SER A 23 -14.28 -23.68 16.43
C SER A 23 -14.69 -25.03 17.01
N ASN A 24 -14.29 -26.12 16.33
CA ASN A 24 -14.61 -27.50 16.71
C ASN A 24 -16.12 -27.78 16.66
N LEU A 25 -16.62 -28.04 15.45
CA LEU A 25 -18.04 -28.23 15.18
C LEU A 25 -18.68 -29.35 16.01
N ARG A 26 -19.92 -29.12 16.43
CA ARG A 26 -20.79 -30.13 17.04
C ARG A 26 -21.24 -31.15 16.00
N ASN A 27 -21.76 -30.64 14.88
CA ASN A 27 -22.27 -31.38 13.73
C ASN A 27 -21.47 -31.00 12.48
N LYS A 28 -21.01 -31.99 11.70
CA LYS A 28 -20.16 -31.78 10.52
C LYS A 28 -20.92 -31.32 9.26
N ASN A 29 -22.23 -31.04 9.37
CA ASN A 29 -23.11 -30.68 8.25
C ASN A 29 -23.23 -29.16 8.02
N LEU A 30 -22.34 -28.35 8.62
CA LEU A 30 -22.30 -26.91 8.41
C LEU A 30 -21.15 -26.55 7.46
N ASP A 31 -21.43 -25.64 6.53
CA ASP A 31 -20.47 -25.26 5.49
C ASP A 31 -19.32 -24.40 6.02
N PHE A 32 -19.49 -23.73 7.16
CA PHE A 32 -18.45 -22.91 7.78
C PHE A 32 -17.78 -23.67 8.94
N LYS A 33 -16.44 -23.61 9.01
CA LYS A 33 -15.64 -24.38 10.00
C LYS A 33 -15.26 -23.59 11.24
N LYS A 34 -15.33 -22.26 11.17
CA LYS A 34 -14.82 -21.35 12.18
C LYS A 34 -15.57 -20.02 12.09
N VAL A 35 -15.79 -19.40 13.26
CA VAL A 35 -16.29 -18.04 13.35
C VAL A 35 -15.32 -17.23 14.19
N ASN A 36 -14.88 -16.09 13.67
CA ASN A 36 -14.05 -15.14 14.41
C ASN A 36 -14.91 -13.97 14.87
N MET A 37 -14.60 -13.41 16.03
CA MET A 37 -15.25 -12.21 16.57
C MET A 37 -14.18 -11.17 16.88
N LYS A 38 -14.41 -9.91 16.51
CA LYS A 38 -13.53 -8.78 16.86
C LYS A 38 -14.38 -7.51 17.03
N PRO A 39 -14.01 -6.58 17.92
CA PRO A 39 -14.65 -5.28 17.97
C PRO A 39 -14.22 -4.42 16.78
N VAL A 40 -15.13 -3.57 16.33
CA VAL A 40 -14.96 -2.67 15.19
C VAL A 40 -15.75 -1.37 15.42
N LEU A 41 -15.22 -0.25 14.94
CA LEU A 41 -15.88 1.06 15.08
C LEU A 41 -16.71 1.38 13.82
N ILE A 42 -18.04 1.32 13.90
CA ILE A 42 -18.96 1.63 12.80
C ILE A 42 -19.80 2.85 13.17
N LYS A 43 -19.71 3.92 12.38
CA LYS A 43 -20.47 5.17 12.61
C LYS A 43 -20.31 5.71 14.06
N ASN A 44 -19.08 5.67 14.59
CA ASN A 44 -18.72 6.04 15.97
C ASN A 44 -19.32 5.16 17.09
N GLU A 45 -19.91 4.02 16.77
CA GLU A 45 -20.35 3.03 17.75
C GLU A 45 -19.48 1.78 17.69
N ILE A 46 -19.13 1.22 18.85
CA ILE A 46 -18.44 -0.06 18.93
C ILE A 46 -19.45 -1.16 18.62
N LYS A 47 -19.16 -1.93 17.57
CA LYS A 47 -19.88 -3.16 17.23
C LYS A 47 -18.92 -4.33 17.26
N TYR A 48 -19.43 -5.54 17.38
CA TYR A 48 -18.64 -6.75 17.31
C TYR A 48 -18.94 -7.48 16.01
N GLN A 49 -17.91 -7.61 15.18
CA GLN A 49 -17.98 -8.26 13.89
C GLN A 49 -17.72 -9.76 14.02
N PHE A 50 -18.74 -10.56 13.73
CA PHE A 50 -18.64 -12.01 13.53
C PHE A 50 -18.31 -12.29 12.07
N THR A 51 -17.24 -13.04 11.84
CA THR A 51 -16.74 -13.42 10.52
C THR A 51 -16.87 -14.92 10.35
N TYR A 52 -17.80 -15.33 9.47
CA TYR A 52 -18.08 -16.72 9.14
C TYR A 52 -17.28 -17.11 7.89
N GLU A 53 -16.36 -18.05 8.04
CA GLU A 53 -15.48 -18.52 6.96
C GLU A 53 -16.10 -19.75 6.27
N TYR A 54 -16.62 -19.55 5.07
CA TYR A 54 -17.09 -20.62 4.17
C TYR A 54 -15.99 -20.96 3.14
N PRO A 55 -16.06 -22.10 2.42
CA PRO A 55 -15.01 -22.50 1.49
C PRO A 55 -14.74 -21.50 0.36
N THR A 56 -15.78 -20.80 -0.10
CA THR A 56 -15.70 -19.90 -1.27
C THR A 56 -16.03 -18.44 -0.94
N LYS A 57 -16.44 -18.13 0.29
CA LYS A 57 -16.83 -16.77 0.69
C LYS A 57 -16.69 -16.52 2.18
N VAL A 58 -16.65 -15.25 2.56
CA VAL A 58 -16.66 -14.80 3.95
C VAL A 58 -17.90 -13.93 4.17
N LEU A 59 -18.64 -14.19 5.25
CA LEU A 59 -19.78 -13.37 5.66
C LEU A 59 -19.45 -12.62 6.95
N HIS A 60 -19.83 -11.34 7.01
CA HIS A 60 -19.65 -10.49 8.18
C HIS A 60 -21.01 -10.10 8.77
N LYS A 61 -21.16 -10.27 10.08
CA LYS A 61 -22.32 -9.82 10.86
C LYS A 61 -21.82 -8.89 11.96
N ASN A 62 -22.25 -7.62 11.95
CA ASN A 62 -21.84 -6.63 12.94
C ASN A 62 -22.97 -6.41 13.95
N LEU A 63 -22.72 -6.74 15.22
CA LEU A 63 -23.74 -6.76 16.28
C LEU A 63 -23.40 -5.77 17.39
N GLY A 64 -24.43 -5.26 18.09
CA GLY A 64 -24.23 -4.53 19.35
C GLY A 64 -23.77 -5.46 20.49
N PRO A 65 -23.37 -4.92 21.66
CA PRO A 65 -22.89 -5.72 22.79
C PRO A 65 -23.89 -6.82 23.22
N LEU A 66 -25.16 -6.47 23.42
CA LEU A 66 -26.21 -7.42 23.86
C LEU A 66 -26.45 -8.51 22.82
N GLU A 67 -26.66 -8.13 21.56
CA GLU A 67 -26.85 -9.07 20.45
C GLU A 67 -25.65 -10.00 20.25
N SER A 68 -24.44 -9.52 20.59
CA SER A 68 -23.22 -10.33 20.49
C SER A 68 -23.18 -11.43 21.55
N ILE A 69 -23.69 -11.17 22.76
CA ILE A 69 -23.80 -12.19 23.82
C ILE A 69 -24.75 -13.30 23.37
N ASP A 70 -25.90 -12.94 22.79
CA ASP A 70 -26.88 -13.90 22.26
C ASP A 70 -26.28 -14.75 21.13
N GLU A 71 -25.52 -14.13 20.21
CA GLU A 71 -24.85 -14.85 19.13
C GLU A 71 -23.78 -15.81 19.66
N VAL A 72 -23.00 -15.39 20.66
CA VAL A 72 -22.00 -16.25 21.31
C VAL A 72 -22.66 -17.45 22.00
N GLU A 73 -23.79 -17.25 22.67
CA GLU A 73 -24.55 -18.33 23.29
C GLU A 73 -24.94 -19.36 22.24
N LYS A 74 -25.55 -18.91 21.15
CA LYS A 74 -25.96 -19.76 20.03
C LYS A 74 -24.77 -20.52 19.42
N LEU A 75 -23.66 -19.84 19.19
CA LEU A 75 -22.46 -20.44 18.62
C LEU A 75 -21.89 -21.54 19.51
N LEU A 76 -21.84 -21.38 20.84
CA LEU A 76 -21.25 -22.36 21.76
C LEU A 76 -22.24 -23.47 22.21
N SER A 77 -23.54 -23.20 22.18
CA SER A 77 -24.58 -24.18 22.53
C SER A 77 -24.91 -25.10 21.35
N GLU A 78 -25.12 -24.54 20.16
CA GLU A 78 -25.65 -25.27 19.00
C GLU A 78 -24.56 -25.66 17.99
N THR A 79 -23.53 -24.83 17.81
CA THR A 79 -22.63 -24.95 16.66
C THR A 79 -21.26 -25.52 17.01
N PHE A 80 -20.59 -24.98 18.01
CA PHE A 80 -19.19 -25.21 18.34
C PHE A 80 -19.02 -25.79 19.74
N LYS A 81 -17.93 -26.52 19.94
CA LYS A 81 -17.54 -27.09 21.25
C LYS A 81 -16.42 -26.30 21.92
N GLN A 82 -15.83 -25.32 21.23
CA GLN A 82 -14.69 -24.58 21.72
C GLN A 82 -14.74 -23.11 21.33
N GLY A 83 -14.45 -22.25 22.31
CA GLY A 83 -14.19 -20.82 22.14
C GLY A 83 -12.81 -20.46 22.67
N MET A 84 -12.08 -19.61 21.97
CA MET A 84 -10.89 -18.93 22.49
C MET A 84 -11.16 -17.44 22.50
N VAL A 85 -11.05 -16.80 23.66
CA VAL A 85 -11.33 -15.38 23.85
C VAL A 85 -10.08 -14.72 24.38
N PHE A 86 -9.63 -13.68 23.70
CA PHE A 86 -8.46 -12.90 24.06
C PHE A 86 -8.95 -11.55 24.60
N THR A 87 -8.48 -11.15 25.78
CA THR A 87 -8.75 -9.83 26.37
C THR A 87 -7.44 -9.15 26.75
N LYS A 88 -7.50 -7.86 27.09
CA LYS A 88 -6.33 -7.12 27.61
C LYS A 88 -5.72 -7.73 28.87
N GLU A 89 -6.53 -8.48 29.63
CA GLU A 89 -6.18 -8.97 30.97
C GLU A 89 -5.83 -10.46 30.98
N ALA A 90 -6.46 -11.25 30.11
CA ALA A 90 -6.27 -12.69 30.07
C ALA A 90 -6.80 -13.33 28.77
N ASP A 91 -6.32 -14.54 28.51
CA ASP A 91 -6.88 -15.41 27.48
C ASP A 91 -7.78 -16.47 28.14
N TYR A 92 -8.96 -16.68 27.60
CA TYR A 92 -9.95 -17.64 28.08
C TYR A 92 -10.17 -18.72 27.04
N GLN A 93 -9.90 -19.97 27.41
CA GLN A 93 -10.25 -21.14 26.63
C GLN A 93 -11.55 -21.73 27.18
N ILE A 94 -12.61 -21.64 26.38
CA ILE A 94 -13.93 -22.16 26.68
C ILE A 94 -14.08 -23.51 26.00
N LEU A 95 -14.40 -24.55 26.75
CA LEU A 95 -14.68 -25.89 26.26
C LEU A 95 -16.08 -26.30 26.68
N VAL A 96 -16.87 -26.77 25.72
CA VAL A 96 -18.23 -27.27 25.96
C VAL A 96 -18.31 -28.75 25.60
N SER A 97 -18.62 -29.57 26.60
CA SER A 97 -18.73 -31.01 26.43
C SER A 97 -19.95 -31.41 25.59
N LYS A 98 -19.98 -32.67 25.14
CA LYS A 98 -21.16 -33.26 24.46
C LYS A 98 -22.44 -33.18 25.31
N LYS A 99 -22.31 -33.18 26.65
CA LYS A 99 -23.43 -33.09 27.60
C LYS A 99 -23.74 -31.64 28.04
N GLY A 100 -23.17 -30.63 27.38
CA GLY A 100 -23.44 -29.21 27.68
C GLY A 100 -22.69 -28.64 28.89
N ARG A 101 -21.90 -29.44 29.62
CA ARG A 101 -20.99 -28.90 30.66
C ARG A 101 -19.95 -27.98 30.04
N VAL A 102 -19.77 -26.82 30.65
CA VAL A 102 -18.85 -25.77 30.23
C VAL A 102 -17.64 -25.77 31.18
N SER A 103 -16.45 -25.54 30.63
CA SER A 103 -15.21 -25.32 31.36
C SER A 103 -14.53 -24.08 30.78
N ILE A 104 -14.13 -23.14 31.63
CA ILE A 104 -13.40 -21.93 31.22
C ILE A 104 -12.02 -21.98 31.88
N LEU A 105 -10.97 -22.03 31.05
CA LEU A 105 -9.58 -21.99 31.51
C LEU A 105 -9.00 -20.60 31.24
N LYS A 106 -8.57 -19.91 32.30
CA LYS A 106 -7.91 -18.59 32.23
C LYS A 106 -6.40 -18.75 32.11
N LYS A 107 -5.77 -18.07 31.16
CA LYS A 107 -4.32 -18.01 30.91
C LYS A 107 -3.86 -16.55 30.88
N LYS A 108 -2.54 -16.35 30.96
CA LYS A 108 -1.92 -15.03 30.76
C LYS A 108 -2.28 -14.49 29.36
N PRO A 109 -2.46 -13.17 29.21
CA PRO A 109 -2.82 -12.57 27.94
C PRO A 109 -1.71 -12.79 26.91
N THR A 110 -2.08 -13.13 25.67
CA THR A 110 -1.12 -13.26 24.55
C THR A 110 -1.28 -12.17 23.49
N ARG A 111 -2.22 -11.24 23.67
CA ARG A 111 -2.48 -10.12 22.75
C ARG A 111 -2.60 -8.81 23.53
N GLU A 112 -1.89 -7.78 23.08
CA GLU A 112 -1.76 -6.52 23.81
C GLU A 112 -2.66 -5.38 23.29
N SER A 113 -3.20 -5.44 22.06
CA SER A 113 -4.05 -4.35 21.55
C SER A 113 -4.96 -4.75 20.36
N ILE A 114 -5.96 -3.89 20.11
CA ILE A 114 -6.89 -3.97 18.97
C ILE A 114 -6.74 -2.69 18.14
N ASP A 115 -6.52 -2.84 16.84
CA ASP A 115 -6.84 -1.78 15.89
C ASP A 115 -8.34 -1.86 15.54
N LEU A 116 -9.13 -0.97 16.13
CA LEU A 116 -10.60 -0.89 15.95
C LEU A 116 -11.01 -0.30 14.59
N SER A 117 -10.04 0.16 13.80
CA SER A 117 -10.31 0.79 12.51
C SER A 117 -10.69 -0.25 11.45
N HIS A 118 -11.85 -0.04 10.80
CA HIS A 118 -12.33 -0.89 9.70
C HIS A 118 -11.44 -0.86 8.46
N ASN A 119 -10.70 0.23 8.31
CA ASN A 119 -9.63 0.33 7.34
C ASN A 119 -8.35 -0.13 8.01
N ARG A 120 -7.76 -1.24 7.56
CA ARG A 120 -6.31 -1.39 7.70
C ARG A 120 -5.71 -0.07 7.21
N LYS A 121 -5.15 0.74 8.10
CA LYS A 121 -4.35 1.89 7.65
C LYS A 121 -3.28 1.30 6.76
N LYS A 122 -3.32 1.63 5.47
CA LYS A 122 -2.25 1.24 4.56
C LYS A 122 -1.00 1.88 5.13
N VAL A 123 -0.05 1.05 5.53
CA VAL A 123 1.27 1.51 5.95
C VAL A 123 1.96 1.98 4.68
N TYR A 124 2.15 3.28 4.59
CA TYR A 124 2.83 3.93 3.48
C TYR A 124 4.30 4.10 3.85
N ILE A 125 5.22 3.99 2.89
CA ILE A 125 6.64 4.30 3.11
C ILE A 125 6.79 5.77 3.52
N LEU A 126 6.04 6.64 2.86
CA LEU A 126 5.91 8.06 3.19
C LEU A 126 4.56 8.26 3.90
N GLU A 127 4.61 8.39 5.23
CA GLU A 127 3.41 8.48 6.06
C GLU A 127 2.81 9.89 6.11
N GLU A 128 1.49 9.96 6.25
CA GLU A 128 0.78 11.19 6.58
C GLU A 128 0.87 11.48 8.10
N GLY A 129 0.97 12.76 8.47
CA GLY A 129 1.07 13.22 9.85
C GLY A 129 2.46 13.75 10.22
N LYS A 130 3.48 13.48 9.40
CA LYS A 130 4.80 14.12 9.48
C LYS A 130 5.06 14.95 8.22
N PRO A 131 5.47 16.22 8.33
CA PRO A 131 5.86 17.01 7.17
C PRO A 131 7.03 16.35 6.44
N ILE A 132 6.85 16.14 5.13
CA ILE A 132 7.89 15.70 4.21
C ILE A 132 8.19 16.88 3.31
N ASP A 133 9.43 17.35 3.36
CA ASP A 133 9.91 18.60 2.75
C ASP A 133 9.57 18.73 1.25
N PHE A 134 9.86 17.73 0.43
CA PHE A 134 9.56 17.78 -1.00
C PHE A 134 8.05 17.69 -1.27
N PHE A 135 7.28 17.01 -0.43
CA PHE A 135 5.81 17.02 -0.53
C PHE A 135 5.22 18.38 -0.19
N VAL A 136 5.79 19.08 0.78
CA VAL A 136 5.40 20.46 1.10
C VAL A 136 5.76 21.38 -0.06
N ARG A 137 7.02 21.34 -0.53
CA ARG A 137 7.51 22.19 -1.60
C ARG A 137 6.78 21.99 -2.94
N LEU A 138 6.34 20.77 -3.24
CA LEU A 138 5.54 20.44 -4.42
C LEU A 138 4.02 20.57 -4.22
N GLY A 139 3.56 20.99 -3.03
CA GLY A 139 2.15 21.23 -2.75
C GLY A 139 1.29 19.96 -2.70
N ILE A 140 1.86 18.82 -2.31
CA ILE A 140 1.15 17.56 -2.01
C ILE A 140 0.63 17.59 -0.57
N MET A 141 1.44 18.13 0.33
CA MET A 141 1.22 18.15 1.77
C MET A 141 1.33 19.58 2.30
N ASN A 142 0.70 19.88 3.44
CA ASN A 142 0.90 21.13 4.16
C ASN A 142 2.02 21.01 5.21
N ASP A 143 2.41 22.14 5.80
CA ASP A 143 3.48 22.20 6.82
C ASP A 143 3.18 21.42 8.11
N LYS A 144 1.94 20.93 8.27
CA LYS A 144 1.52 20.08 9.41
C LYS A 144 1.54 18.60 9.08
N GLY A 145 2.02 18.20 7.91
CA GLY A 145 2.10 16.80 7.53
C GLY A 145 0.79 16.23 6.97
N LYS A 146 -0.22 17.06 6.68
CA LYS A 146 -1.51 16.61 6.13
C LYS A 146 -1.53 16.72 4.61
N VAL A 147 -1.89 15.63 3.93
CA VAL A 147 -2.00 15.59 2.47
C VAL A 147 -3.26 16.35 2.03
N PHE A 148 -3.13 17.18 1.00
CA PHE A 148 -4.31 17.85 0.43
C PHE A 148 -5.24 16.82 -0.22
N ALA A 149 -6.54 16.89 0.06
CA ALA A 149 -7.52 15.93 -0.44
C ALA A 149 -7.44 15.75 -1.98
N LYS A 150 -7.27 16.84 -2.72
CA LYS A 150 -7.12 16.85 -4.19
C LYS A 150 -5.82 16.21 -4.71
N LYS A 151 -4.85 15.94 -3.84
CA LYS A 151 -3.55 15.33 -4.15
C LYS A 151 -3.37 13.95 -3.53
N TYR A 152 -4.40 13.40 -2.89
CA TYR A 152 -4.32 12.11 -2.22
C TYR A 152 -4.06 10.95 -3.20
N ASP A 153 -4.59 11.01 -4.42
CA ASP A 153 -4.27 10.01 -5.46
C ASP A 153 -2.80 10.06 -5.88
N LYS A 154 -2.22 11.26 -5.97
CA LYS A 154 -0.79 11.45 -6.24
C LYS A 154 0.06 10.90 -5.10
N PHE A 155 -0.30 11.17 -3.85
CA PHE A 155 0.35 10.61 -2.67
C PHE A 155 0.35 9.07 -2.67
N LYS A 156 -0.79 8.44 -3.00
CA LYS A 156 -0.89 6.99 -3.16
C LYS A 156 -0.01 6.46 -4.30
N GLN A 157 0.01 7.15 -5.44
CA GLN A 157 0.82 6.76 -6.60
C GLN A 157 2.32 6.78 -6.25
N ILE A 158 2.78 7.82 -5.57
CA ILE A 158 4.18 7.96 -5.15
C ILE A 158 4.56 6.84 -4.18
N ASN A 159 3.73 6.57 -3.17
CA ASN A 159 3.98 5.46 -2.26
C ASN A 159 4.00 4.10 -2.95
N ARG A 160 3.09 3.85 -3.90
CA ARG A 160 3.09 2.60 -4.66
C ARG A 160 4.36 2.43 -5.51
N PHE A 161 4.86 3.52 -6.07
CA PHE A 161 6.16 3.50 -6.76
C PHE A 161 7.30 3.16 -5.78
N LEU A 162 7.32 3.77 -4.60
CA LEU A 162 8.34 3.45 -3.59
C LEU A 162 8.25 2.01 -3.07
N GLU A 163 7.06 1.41 -3.02
CA GLU A 163 6.90 -0.02 -2.73
C GLU A 163 7.64 -0.87 -3.77
N MET A 164 7.50 -0.56 -5.07
CA MET A 164 8.21 -1.25 -6.14
C MET A 164 9.73 -1.04 -6.04
N VAL A 165 10.16 0.17 -5.69
CA VAL A 165 11.58 0.47 -5.44
C VAL A 165 12.10 -0.36 -4.27
N ALA A 166 11.35 -0.42 -3.16
CA ALA A 166 11.74 -1.17 -1.97
C ALA A 166 11.99 -2.65 -2.25
N ASP A 167 11.19 -3.27 -3.12
CA ASP A 167 11.34 -4.67 -3.52
C ASP A 167 12.68 -4.94 -4.24
N VAL A 168 13.25 -3.93 -4.91
CA VAL A 168 14.48 -4.08 -5.70
C VAL A 168 15.75 -3.58 -5.00
N ILE A 169 15.63 -2.78 -3.92
CA ILE A 169 16.79 -2.31 -3.13
C ILE A 169 17.74 -3.42 -2.64
N PRO A 170 17.28 -4.63 -2.26
CA PRO A 170 18.20 -5.70 -1.84
C PRO A 170 19.20 -6.13 -2.91
N TYR A 171 18.93 -5.88 -4.19
CA TYR A 171 19.83 -6.27 -5.30
C TYR A 171 20.95 -5.27 -5.56
N LEU A 172 20.86 -4.05 -5.02
CA LEU A 172 21.87 -3.00 -5.22
C LEU A 172 23.08 -3.20 -4.30
N ASN A 173 24.28 -2.93 -4.83
CA ASN A 173 25.50 -2.86 -4.02
C ASN A 173 25.62 -1.56 -3.21
N LYS A 174 25.19 -1.62 -1.94
CA LYS A 174 25.16 -0.49 -0.99
C LYS A 174 26.52 -0.09 -0.40
N SER A 175 27.62 -0.74 -0.78
CA SER A 175 28.96 -0.44 -0.24
C SER A 175 29.69 0.71 -0.96
N ARG A 176 29.07 1.27 -1.99
CA ARG A 176 29.57 2.38 -2.79
C ARG A 176 28.45 3.37 -3.12
N THR A 177 28.80 4.52 -3.66
CA THR A 177 27.83 5.47 -4.23
C THR A 177 27.04 4.81 -5.35
N LEU A 178 25.71 4.84 -5.25
CA LEU A 178 24.80 4.33 -6.25
C LEU A 178 24.49 5.41 -7.29
N ASN A 179 24.79 5.17 -8.56
CA ASN A 179 24.45 6.06 -9.66
C ASN A 179 23.09 5.69 -10.23
N ILE A 180 22.15 6.64 -10.22
CA ILE A 180 20.77 6.43 -10.68
C ILE A 180 20.42 7.48 -11.72
N ILE A 181 19.81 7.06 -12.82
CA ILE A 181 19.30 7.99 -13.83
C ILE A 181 17.79 7.82 -14.01
N ASP A 182 17.07 8.94 -14.06
CA ASP A 182 15.64 9.02 -14.34
C ASP A 182 15.40 9.73 -15.68
N PHE A 183 14.92 9.00 -16.68
CA PHE A 183 14.65 9.48 -18.03
C PHE A 183 13.21 9.94 -18.20
N GLY A 184 13.06 11.15 -18.75
CA GLY A 184 11.76 11.79 -18.87
C GLY A 184 11.20 12.11 -17.49
N CYS A 185 12.03 12.67 -16.61
CA CYS A 185 11.67 12.85 -15.20
C CYS A 185 10.48 13.81 -15.02
N GLY A 186 10.17 14.65 -16.01
CA GLY A 186 9.07 15.61 -15.96
C GLY A 186 9.22 16.54 -14.74
N LYS A 187 8.10 16.93 -14.11
CA LYS A 187 8.14 17.71 -12.85
C LYS A 187 8.60 16.90 -11.62
N SER A 188 9.22 15.74 -11.84
CA SER A 188 10.09 14.98 -10.93
C SER A 188 9.53 14.54 -9.58
N TYR A 189 8.20 14.44 -9.40
CA TYR A 189 7.61 13.91 -8.16
C TYR A 189 8.19 12.56 -7.72
N LEU A 190 8.45 11.66 -8.68
CA LEU A 190 8.98 10.32 -8.42
C LEU A 190 10.49 10.36 -8.17
N THR A 191 11.24 11.21 -8.88
CA THR A 191 12.68 11.41 -8.65
C THR A 191 12.94 11.97 -7.25
N PHE A 192 12.18 12.98 -6.81
CA PHE A 192 12.29 13.51 -5.44
C PHE A 192 11.90 12.48 -4.39
N ALA A 193 10.86 11.69 -4.64
CA ALA A 193 10.45 10.61 -3.74
C ALA A 193 11.52 9.52 -3.64
N LEU A 194 12.12 9.14 -4.77
CA LEU A 194 13.21 8.17 -4.83
C LEU A 194 14.41 8.68 -4.03
N TYR A 195 14.82 9.94 -4.26
CA TYR A 195 15.89 10.58 -3.50
C TYR A 195 15.61 10.56 -1.99
N TYR A 196 14.45 11.06 -1.58
CA TYR A 196 14.07 11.12 -0.17
C TYR A 196 14.07 9.73 0.48
N TYR A 197 13.58 8.72 -0.23
CA TYR A 197 13.56 7.37 0.29
C TYR A 197 14.97 6.78 0.43
N LEU A 198 15.82 6.90 -0.59
CA LEU A 198 17.16 6.33 -0.57
C LEU A 198 18.09 7.07 0.40
N VAL A 199 18.02 8.39 0.43
CA VAL A 199 18.93 9.23 1.23
C VAL A 199 18.37 9.47 2.62
N ASN A 200 17.18 10.05 2.74
CA ASN A 200 16.66 10.50 4.04
C ASN A 200 16.07 9.36 4.89
N ILE A 201 15.58 8.28 4.26
CA ILE A 201 14.99 7.14 4.98
C ILE A 201 15.99 5.98 5.12
N LEU A 202 16.69 5.63 4.04
CA LEU A 202 17.60 4.47 4.02
C LEU A 202 19.07 4.82 4.25
N ASP A 203 19.42 6.11 4.32
CA ASP A 203 20.79 6.60 4.54
C ASP A 203 21.82 6.02 3.56
N LEU A 204 21.43 5.91 2.28
CA LEU A 204 22.29 5.43 1.21
C LEU A 204 23.04 6.58 0.55
N ASP A 205 24.28 6.31 0.17
CA ASP A 205 25.05 7.21 -0.67
C ASP A 205 24.65 7.02 -2.13
N VAL A 206 24.06 8.06 -2.72
CA VAL A 206 23.53 8.02 -4.09
C VAL A 206 23.98 9.23 -4.88
N ASN A 207 23.91 9.12 -6.19
CA ASN A 207 24.01 10.23 -7.13
C ASN A 207 22.87 10.03 -8.14
N ILE A 208 21.84 10.88 -8.06
CA ILE A 208 20.65 10.78 -8.91
C ILE A 208 20.66 11.91 -9.94
N ILE A 209 20.53 11.55 -11.22
CA ILE A 209 20.43 12.48 -12.33
C ILE A 209 19.08 12.32 -13.01
N GLY A 210 18.26 13.37 -13.04
CA GLY A 210 17.04 13.42 -13.86
C GLY A 210 17.31 14.09 -15.20
N LEU A 211 16.91 13.45 -16.30
CA LEU A 211 16.98 14.01 -17.65
C LEU A 211 15.59 14.30 -18.21
N ASP A 212 15.46 15.45 -18.88
CA ASP A 212 14.26 15.83 -19.63
C ASP A 212 14.65 16.74 -20.80
N LEU A 213 13.81 16.74 -21.84
CA LEU A 213 13.97 17.56 -23.04
C LEU A 213 13.46 18.99 -22.84
N LYS A 214 12.77 19.27 -21.74
CA LYS A 214 12.17 20.57 -21.45
C LYS A 214 13.01 21.36 -20.46
N GLU A 215 13.69 22.40 -20.94
CA GLU A 215 14.56 23.24 -20.12
C GLU A 215 13.83 23.93 -18.94
N ASP A 216 12.57 24.36 -19.14
CA ASP A 216 11.75 24.96 -18.08
C ASP A 216 11.45 23.98 -16.94
N VAL A 217 11.26 22.70 -17.28
CA VAL A 217 11.06 21.62 -16.32
C VAL A 217 12.36 21.36 -15.53
N ILE A 218 13.51 21.35 -16.21
CA ILE A 218 14.81 21.16 -15.57
C ILE A 218 15.14 22.29 -14.60
N ASN A 219 14.93 23.54 -15.02
CA ASN A 219 15.16 24.71 -14.17
C ASN A 219 14.28 24.68 -12.91
N PHE A 220 12.99 24.34 -13.08
CA PHE A 220 12.07 24.16 -11.96
C PHE A 220 12.53 23.07 -10.98
N CYS A 221 13.00 21.93 -11.48
CA CYS A 221 13.43 20.84 -10.62
C CYS A 221 14.75 21.15 -9.90
N ASN A 222 15.70 21.83 -10.55
CA ASN A 222 16.93 22.29 -9.92
C ASN A 222 16.66 23.35 -8.84
N GLU A 223 15.73 24.28 -9.04
CA GLU A 223 15.30 25.23 -8.00
C GLU A 223 14.81 24.49 -6.75
N ILE A 224 13.97 23.48 -6.92
CA ILE A 224 13.45 22.69 -5.80
C ILE A 224 14.56 21.89 -5.12
N ALA A 225 15.46 21.26 -5.88
CA ALA A 225 16.59 20.53 -5.30
C ALA A 225 17.50 21.45 -4.47
N LEU A 226 17.72 22.68 -4.92
CA LEU A 226 18.47 23.70 -4.18
C LEU A 226 17.74 24.13 -2.89
N ASP A 227 16.45 24.45 -2.98
CA ASP A 227 15.65 24.84 -1.80
C ASP A 227 15.63 23.76 -0.70
N LEU A 228 15.68 22.49 -1.10
CA LEU A 228 15.68 21.34 -0.21
C LEU A 228 17.08 20.88 0.23
N ASN A 229 18.15 21.51 -0.28
CA ASN A 229 19.54 21.09 -0.09
C ASN A 229 19.81 19.63 -0.52
N TYR A 230 19.22 19.19 -1.63
CA TYR A 230 19.43 17.86 -2.19
C TYR A 230 20.65 17.84 -3.11
N GLU A 231 21.85 17.94 -2.52
CA GLU A 231 23.11 18.09 -3.26
C GLU A 231 23.44 16.90 -4.18
N LYS A 232 22.92 15.72 -3.84
CA LYS A 232 23.11 14.46 -4.58
C LYS A 232 22.02 14.19 -5.64
N LEU A 233 21.14 15.17 -5.88
CA LEU A 233 20.11 15.14 -6.90
C LEU A 233 20.32 16.29 -7.88
N LYS A 234 20.49 15.98 -9.16
CA LYS A 234 20.70 16.97 -10.22
C LYS A 234 19.77 16.73 -11.39
N PHE A 235 19.33 17.81 -12.04
CA PHE A 235 18.54 17.73 -13.25
C PHE A 235 19.32 18.36 -14.40
N ILE A 236 19.36 17.66 -15.53
CA ILE A 236 20.13 18.07 -16.71
C ILE A 236 19.21 18.07 -17.92
N HIS A 237 19.28 19.14 -18.71
CA HIS A 237 18.61 19.22 -20.00
C HIS A 237 19.38 18.39 -21.03
N GLY A 238 18.71 17.40 -21.63
CA GLY A 238 19.31 16.55 -22.65
C GLY A 238 18.50 15.30 -22.98
N ASP A 239 18.81 14.74 -24.15
CA ASP A 239 18.31 13.44 -24.57
C ASP A 239 19.20 12.33 -23.99
N ILE A 240 18.59 11.19 -23.64
CA ILE A 240 19.28 10.00 -23.18
C ILE A 240 20.29 9.49 -24.22
N LYS A 241 19.97 9.58 -25.52
CA LYS A 241 20.84 9.09 -26.58
C LYS A 241 22.25 9.70 -26.50
N ASP A 242 22.30 10.98 -26.17
CA ASP A 242 23.53 11.78 -26.14
C ASP A 242 24.13 11.90 -24.73
N PHE A 243 23.51 11.28 -23.73
CA PHE A 243 24.00 11.37 -22.35
C PHE A 243 25.22 10.45 -22.13
N GLU A 244 26.34 11.08 -21.76
CA GLU A 244 27.63 10.43 -21.45
C GLU A 244 28.12 10.78 -20.04
N GLY A 245 27.26 11.36 -19.19
CA GLY A 245 27.69 11.96 -17.91
C GLY A 245 28.14 10.98 -16.82
N VAL A 246 28.06 9.66 -17.05
CA VAL A 246 28.47 8.60 -16.12
C VAL A 246 28.97 7.35 -16.84
N GLU A 247 29.98 6.69 -16.27
CA GLU A 247 30.56 5.46 -16.81
C GLU A 247 29.79 4.20 -16.39
N LYS A 248 29.16 4.21 -15.20
CA LYS A 248 28.36 3.11 -14.66
C LYS A 248 27.09 3.62 -14.00
N VAL A 249 25.97 2.94 -14.28
CA VAL A 249 24.65 3.23 -13.72
C VAL A 249 24.15 1.98 -13.01
N ASP A 250 23.64 2.13 -11.79
CA ASP A 250 23.14 1.01 -10.98
C ASP A 250 21.64 0.83 -11.13
N MET A 251 20.92 1.94 -11.34
CA MET A 251 19.48 1.94 -11.56
C MET A 251 19.09 2.92 -12.65
N VAL A 252 18.28 2.46 -13.60
CA VAL A 252 17.62 3.31 -14.59
C VAL A 252 16.11 3.33 -14.31
N VAL A 253 15.55 4.53 -14.27
CA VAL A 253 14.11 4.79 -14.15
C VAL A 253 13.63 5.44 -15.45
N THR A 254 12.55 4.93 -16.03
CA THR A 254 11.97 5.45 -17.27
C THR A 254 10.45 5.24 -17.27
N LEU A 255 9.74 6.11 -16.55
CA LEU A 255 8.30 5.97 -16.28
C LEU A 255 7.41 6.84 -17.17
N HIS A 256 7.99 7.85 -17.81
CA HIS A 256 7.28 8.78 -18.70
C HIS A 256 7.97 8.94 -20.05
N ALA A 257 8.96 8.11 -20.38
CA ALA A 257 9.56 8.10 -21.70
C ALA A 257 8.57 7.47 -22.69
N CYS A 258 7.97 8.26 -23.57
CA CYS A 258 7.07 7.73 -24.59
C CYS A 258 7.76 7.52 -25.93
N ASP A 259 7.10 6.76 -26.80
CA ASP A 259 7.60 6.40 -28.12
C ASP A 259 8.98 5.71 -28.03
N THR A 260 9.88 6.01 -28.97
CA THR A 260 11.23 5.42 -29.03
C THR A 260 12.15 5.82 -27.86
N ALA A 261 11.71 6.73 -26.97
CA ALA A 261 12.52 7.12 -25.82
C ALA A 261 12.64 5.99 -24.79
N THR A 262 11.60 5.15 -24.63
CA THR A 262 11.71 3.95 -23.78
C THR A 262 12.76 2.99 -24.35
N ASP A 263 12.78 2.76 -25.66
CA ASP A 263 13.75 1.86 -26.30
C ASP A 263 15.18 2.37 -26.13
N ALA A 264 15.39 3.68 -26.34
CA ALA A 264 16.69 4.32 -26.13
C ALA A 264 17.16 4.18 -24.67
N ALA A 265 16.26 4.39 -23.71
CA ALA A 265 16.54 4.21 -22.29
C ALA A 265 16.92 2.76 -21.95
N LEU A 266 16.21 1.77 -22.51
CA LEU A 266 16.52 0.35 -22.31
C LEU A 266 17.88 -0.03 -22.91
N VAL A 267 18.17 0.40 -24.14
CA VAL A 267 19.46 0.17 -24.79
C VAL A 267 20.61 0.76 -23.97
N LYS A 268 20.46 2.00 -23.49
CA LYS A 268 21.46 2.66 -22.65
C LYS A 268 21.62 1.97 -21.29
N ALA A 269 20.52 1.60 -20.63
CA ALA A 269 20.55 0.87 -19.37
C ALA A 269 21.32 -0.46 -19.49
N VAL A 270 21.08 -1.22 -20.55
CA VAL A 270 21.83 -2.45 -20.84
C VAL A 270 23.30 -2.14 -21.14
N SER A 271 23.59 -1.08 -21.89
CA SER A 271 24.97 -0.68 -22.20
C SER A 271 25.78 -0.27 -20.96
N TRP A 272 25.12 0.28 -19.94
CA TRP A 272 25.72 0.62 -18.65
C TRP A 272 25.79 -0.56 -17.67
N ASP A 273 25.32 -1.74 -18.08
CA ASP A 273 25.22 -2.92 -17.22
C ASP A 273 24.43 -2.63 -15.93
N ALA A 274 23.31 -1.91 -16.07
CA ALA A 274 22.50 -1.49 -14.93
C ALA A 274 21.91 -2.70 -14.18
N GLU A 275 22.11 -2.72 -12.86
CA GLU A 275 21.62 -3.79 -11.98
C GLU A 275 20.08 -3.80 -11.95
N ILE A 276 19.45 -2.62 -12.07
CA ILE A 276 18.00 -2.46 -12.04
C ILE A 276 17.51 -1.54 -13.16
N ILE A 277 16.44 -1.95 -13.83
CA ILE A 277 15.71 -1.15 -14.81
C ILE A 277 14.23 -1.09 -14.41
N LEU A 278 13.73 0.09 -14.04
CA LEU A 278 12.31 0.36 -13.79
C LEU A 278 11.73 1.11 -14.98
N SER A 279 11.06 0.38 -15.86
CA SER A 279 10.50 0.92 -17.10
C SER A 279 8.98 0.74 -17.17
N VAL A 280 8.28 1.78 -17.62
CA VAL A 280 6.86 1.72 -17.99
C VAL A 280 6.74 2.17 -19.44
N PRO A 281 6.59 1.23 -20.39
CA PRO A 281 6.46 1.58 -21.80
C PRO A 281 5.09 2.25 -22.05
N CYS A 282 5.10 3.48 -22.58
CA CYS A 282 3.91 4.13 -23.15
C CYS A 282 3.98 4.16 -24.69
N CYS A 283 3.38 3.17 -25.35
CA CYS A 283 3.39 3.05 -26.82
C CYS A 283 2.16 3.66 -27.51
N GLN A 284 1.21 4.23 -26.77
CA GLN A 284 -0.08 4.68 -27.34
C GLN A 284 0.11 5.76 -28.42
N HIS A 285 1.01 6.71 -28.21
CA HIS A 285 1.31 7.77 -29.18
C HIS A 285 1.99 7.20 -30.44
N GLU A 286 2.98 6.32 -30.29
CA GLU A 286 3.61 5.59 -31.40
C GLU A 286 2.58 4.87 -32.30
N PHE A 287 1.49 4.36 -31.74
CA PHE A 287 0.44 3.71 -32.50
C PHE A 287 -0.49 4.68 -33.24
N PHE A 288 -0.56 5.97 -32.88
CA PHE A 288 -1.47 6.93 -33.53
C PHE A 288 -1.20 7.07 -35.03
N ASP A 289 0.07 7.04 -35.42
CA ASP A 289 0.49 7.16 -36.81
C ASP A 289 0.43 5.83 -37.58
N LYS A 290 0.20 4.72 -36.86
CA LYS A 290 0.00 3.38 -37.43
C LYS A 290 -1.48 3.01 -37.59
N ILE A 291 -2.38 3.70 -36.88
CA ILE A 291 -3.83 3.48 -36.98
C ILE A 291 -4.37 4.16 -38.25
N TYR A 292 -4.55 3.35 -39.29
CA TYR A 292 -5.19 3.78 -40.54
C TYR A 292 -6.42 2.92 -40.84
N ASN A 293 -7.57 3.57 -40.99
CA ASN A 293 -8.80 2.92 -41.44
C ASN A 293 -9.63 3.91 -42.29
N PRO A 294 -9.76 3.68 -43.61
CA PRO A 294 -10.47 4.59 -44.52
C PRO A 294 -11.94 4.85 -44.14
N VAL A 295 -12.60 3.88 -43.48
CA VAL A 295 -14.00 4.01 -43.07
C VAL A 295 -14.13 4.88 -41.82
N LEU A 296 -13.14 4.83 -40.93
CA LEU A 296 -13.13 5.58 -39.67
C LEU A 296 -12.37 6.90 -39.77
N ASP A 297 -11.85 7.28 -40.93
CA ASP A 297 -11.01 8.47 -41.13
C ASP A 297 -11.62 9.75 -40.53
N PRO A 298 -12.93 10.05 -40.71
CA PRO A 298 -13.55 11.22 -40.08
C PRO A 298 -13.48 11.18 -38.55
N MET A 299 -13.59 9.99 -37.95
CA MET A 299 -13.54 9.79 -36.50
C MET A 299 -12.10 9.81 -35.97
N LEU A 300 -11.14 9.31 -36.75
CA LEU A 300 -9.72 9.28 -36.40
C LEU A 300 -9.08 10.69 -36.38
N THR A 301 -9.75 11.72 -36.92
CA THR A 301 -9.32 13.12 -36.74
C THR A 301 -9.40 13.60 -35.29
N HIS A 302 -10.22 12.94 -34.44
CA HIS A 302 -10.35 13.27 -33.03
C HIS A 302 -9.34 12.49 -32.19
N GLY A 303 -8.45 13.21 -31.49
CA GLY A 303 -7.40 12.61 -30.64
C GLY A 303 -7.92 11.59 -29.61
N ILE A 304 -9.09 11.84 -29.01
CA ILE A 304 -9.73 10.92 -28.04
C ILE A 304 -10.05 9.55 -28.66
N ILE A 305 -10.44 9.53 -29.94
CA ILE A 305 -10.79 8.28 -30.64
C ILE A 305 -9.53 7.50 -30.99
N LYS A 306 -8.48 8.20 -31.45
CA LYS A 306 -7.16 7.60 -31.66
C LYS A 306 -6.58 7.03 -30.37
N GLU A 307 -6.68 7.78 -29.27
CA GLU A 307 -6.22 7.36 -27.94
C GLU A 307 -6.89 6.07 -27.49
N LYS A 308 -8.22 5.98 -27.60
CA LYS A 308 -8.97 4.77 -27.23
C LYS A 308 -8.70 3.56 -28.12
N LEU A 309 -8.32 3.76 -29.37
CA LEU A 309 -7.98 2.69 -30.29
C LEU A 309 -6.53 2.20 -30.11
N ALA A 310 -5.65 3.07 -29.60
CA ALA A 310 -4.25 2.76 -29.34
C ALA A 310 -3.98 2.24 -27.92
N SER A 311 -4.95 2.39 -26.99
CA SER A 311 -4.91 1.92 -25.59
C SER A 311 -5.42 0.50 -25.42
#